data_AF-A0A7W1AYV1-F1
#
_entry.id   AF-A0A7W1AYV1-F1
#
_cell.length_a   1.000
_cell.length_b   1.000
_cell.length_c   1.000
_cell.angle_alpha   90.00
_cell.angle_beta   90.00
_cell.angle_gamma   90.00
#
_symmetry.space_group_name_H-M   'P 1'
#
loop_
_entity.id
_entity.type
_entity.pdbx_description
1 polymer ?
#
loop_
_entity_poly.entity_id
_entity_poly.type
_entity_poly.pdbx_seq_one_letter_code
_entity_poly.pdbx_strand_id
1 'polypeptide(L)'
;MFVLRRLRFAFDRLPTFFEEPEVARYVTLAGSAGGFTIPDPAASLPLSDRHFRDIDAPGLIPRSLPVIFFRTAHTGSPQFGVRLNTTPLTQQTVSQAGPHAWHEIVPAGALKPEDNELTFSVQGEGNVTFSDVVILYQSNQLTVRRPLPDQVLDPG
;
A
#
# COMPACT_ATOMS: atom_id res chain seq x y z
N MET A 1 -36.90 43.04 -50.03
CA MET A 1 -36.92 43.08 -48.54
C MET A 1 -36.95 41.64 -48.03
N PHE A 2 -35.80 41.04 -47.75
CA PHE A 2 -35.68 39.72 -47.12
C PHE A 2 -34.70 39.84 -45.96
N VAL A 3 -35.22 39.69 -44.74
CA VAL A 3 -34.43 39.73 -43.51
C VAL A 3 -33.95 38.30 -43.25
N LEU A 4 -32.67 38.02 -43.50
CA LEU A 4 -32.04 36.78 -43.04
C LEU A 4 -31.93 36.85 -41.50
N ARG A 5 -32.81 36.13 -40.80
CA ARG A 5 -32.69 35.83 -39.38
C ARG A 5 -31.41 35.02 -39.16
N ARG A 6 -30.43 35.62 -38.48
CA ARG A 6 -29.30 34.88 -37.89
C ARG A 6 -29.85 33.92 -36.84
N LEU A 7 -29.82 32.61 -37.13
CA LEU A 7 -29.83 31.59 -36.09
C LEU A 7 -28.49 31.68 -35.34
N ARG A 8 -28.50 32.31 -34.16
CA ARG A 8 -27.46 32.09 -33.16
C ARG A 8 -27.78 30.77 -32.47
N PHE A 9 -27.10 29.71 -32.90
CA PHE A 9 -26.99 28.51 -32.08
C PHE A 9 -26.20 28.91 -30.83
N ALA A 10 -26.90 29.01 -29.70
CA ALA A 10 -26.26 29.04 -28.39
C ALA A 10 -25.66 27.65 -28.17
N PHE A 11 -24.38 27.49 -28.49
CA PHE A 11 -23.54 26.46 -27.91
C PHE A 11 -23.29 26.85 -26.45
N ASP A 12 -24.33 26.71 -25.63
CA ASP A 12 -24.17 26.73 -24.18
C ASP A 12 -23.37 25.49 -23.80
N ARG A 13 -22.06 25.73 -23.63
CA ARG A 13 -21.09 24.98 -22.82
C ARG A 13 -21.51 23.54 -22.50
N LEU A 14 -21.12 22.61 -23.37
CA LEU A 14 -20.87 21.24 -22.91
C LEU A 14 -19.89 21.33 -21.73
N PRO A 15 -20.13 20.65 -20.61
CA PRO A 15 -19.16 20.62 -19.52
C PRO A 15 -17.83 20.08 -20.08
N THR A 16 -16.78 20.90 -20.03
CA THR A 16 -15.45 20.55 -20.56
C THR A 16 -14.62 19.73 -19.57
N PHE A 17 -15.17 19.41 -18.41
CA PHE A 17 -14.53 18.62 -17.37
C PHE A 17 -15.58 17.89 -16.53
N PHE A 18 -15.18 16.75 -15.97
CA PHE A 18 -15.89 15.98 -14.97
C PHE A 18 -15.02 15.97 -13.70
N GLU A 19 -15.62 16.23 -12.54
CA GLU A 19 -14.93 16.19 -11.26
C GLU A 19 -15.09 14.79 -10.65
N GLU A 20 -13.98 14.09 -10.46
CA GLU A 20 -13.93 12.87 -9.67
C GLU A 20 -13.20 13.14 -8.36
N PRO A 21 -13.65 12.58 -7.23
CA PRO A 21 -12.88 12.65 -6.00
C PRO A 21 -11.53 11.95 -6.21
N GLU A 22 -10.44 12.63 -5.86
CA GLU A 22 -9.10 12.06 -5.84
C GLU A 22 -8.47 12.40 -4.48
N VAL A 23 -8.31 11.38 -3.64
CA VAL A 23 -7.78 11.54 -2.28
C VAL A 23 -6.61 10.62 -2.04
N ALA A 24 -5.63 11.10 -1.27
CA ALA A 24 -4.57 10.24 -0.75
C ALA A 24 -5.10 9.40 0.42
N ARG A 25 -4.88 8.09 0.36
CA ARG A 25 -5.21 7.14 1.42
C ARG A 25 -4.00 6.34 1.81
N TYR A 26 -4.01 5.81 3.02
CA TYR A 26 -2.97 4.91 3.47
C TYR A 26 -3.55 3.67 4.16
N VAL A 27 -2.82 2.57 4.04
CA VAL A 27 -3.03 1.35 4.80
C VAL A 27 -1.81 1.15 5.70
N THR A 28 -2.05 0.98 6.99
CA THR A 28 -1.01 0.56 7.95
C THR A 28 -1.17 -0.93 8.24
N LEU A 29 -0.08 -1.68 8.20
CA LEU A 29 -0.16 -3.13 8.42
C LEU A 29 -0.21 -3.44 9.91
N ALA A 30 -1.32 -4.04 10.36
CA ALA A 30 -1.47 -4.49 11.73
C ALA A 30 -0.37 -5.50 12.09
N GLY A 31 0.31 -5.31 13.22
CA GLY A 31 1.47 -6.12 13.62
C GLY A 31 2.81 -5.63 13.06
N SER A 32 2.86 -4.54 12.29
CA SER A 32 4.13 -3.84 11.98
C SER A 32 4.46 -2.72 12.98
N ALA A 33 3.47 -2.28 13.78
CA ALA A 33 3.66 -1.33 14.86
C ALA A 33 4.46 -2.00 16.00
N GLY A 34 5.58 -1.41 16.40
CA GLY A 34 6.55 -2.01 17.35
C GLY A 34 7.59 -2.92 16.69
N GLY A 35 7.39 -3.27 15.42
CA GLY A 35 8.31 -4.01 14.59
C GLY A 35 8.27 -5.54 14.75
N PHE A 36 8.79 -6.22 13.73
CA PHE A 36 8.96 -7.68 13.71
C PHE A 36 10.32 -8.03 13.14
N THR A 37 10.97 -9.04 13.71
CA THR A 37 12.33 -9.47 13.33
C THR A 37 12.28 -10.75 12.51
N ILE A 38 13.09 -10.78 11.45
CA ILE A 38 13.31 -11.97 10.61
C ILE A 38 14.82 -12.29 10.58
N PRO A 39 15.22 -13.54 10.84
CA PRO A 39 14.38 -14.61 11.37
C PRO A 39 13.86 -14.27 12.77
N ASP A 40 12.67 -14.79 13.12
CA ASP A 40 12.08 -14.57 14.44
C ASP A 40 12.92 -15.31 15.51
N PRO A 41 13.57 -14.58 16.44
CA PRO A 41 14.41 -15.19 17.46
C PRO A 41 13.63 -16.01 18.50
N ALA A 42 12.32 -15.79 18.63
CA ALA A 42 11.46 -16.49 19.58
C ALA A 42 10.75 -17.70 18.98
N ALA A 43 10.79 -17.87 17.65
CA ALA A 43 10.13 -18.98 16.98
C ALA A 43 10.90 -20.29 17.16
N SER A 44 10.17 -21.39 17.42
CA SER A 44 10.74 -22.73 17.49
C SER A 44 11.33 -23.21 16.17
N LEU A 45 10.87 -22.63 15.05
CA LEU A 45 11.45 -22.78 13.72
C LEU A 45 11.65 -21.39 13.12
N PRO A 46 12.88 -21.00 12.77
CA PRO A 46 13.14 -19.67 12.22
C PRO A 46 12.47 -19.56 10.85
N LEU A 47 11.44 -18.71 10.75
CA LEU A 47 10.84 -18.34 9.47
C LEU A 47 11.78 -17.35 8.77
N SER A 48 12.09 -17.60 7.50
CA SER A 48 12.84 -16.67 6.66
C SER A 48 11.97 -15.53 6.11
N ASP A 49 10.65 -15.69 6.16
CA ASP A 49 9.68 -14.83 5.48
C ASP A 49 8.52 -14.45 6.42
N ARG A 50 8.07 -13.21 6.33
CA ARG A 50 6.86 -12.69 6.99
C ARG A 50 5.86 -12.25 5.94
N HIS A 51 4.63 -12.74 6.08
CA HIS A 51 3.53 -12.46 5.17
C HIS A 51 2.46 -11.61 5.86
N PHE A 52 2.03 -10.54 5.20
CA PHE A 52 0.83 -9.77 5.53
C PHE A 52 -0.17 -9.95 4.40
N ARG A 53 -1.29 -10.60 4.69
CA ARG A 53 -2.35 -10.92 3.73
C ARG A 53 -3.56 -10.03 3.94
N ASP A 54 -4.54 -10.15 3.04
CA ASP A 54 -5.84 -9.49 3.13
C ASP A 54 -5.69 -7.96 3.23
N ILE A 55 -4.72 -7.43 2.46
CA ILE A 55 -4.47 -5.99 2.37
C ILE A 55 -5.37 -5.40 1.28
N ASP A 56 -6.33 -4.59 1.71
CA ASP A 56 -7.28 -3.93 0.81
C ASP A 56 -6.88 -2.47 0.53
N ALA A 57 -7.06 -2.06 -0.73
CA ALA A 57 -6.89 -0.68 -1.20
C ALA A 57 -8.18 -0.21 -1.90
N PRO A 58 -9.30 -0.03 -1.15
CA PRO A 58 -10.58 0.30 -1.75
C PRO A 58 -10.56 1.65 -2.47
N GLY A 59 -11.16 1.65 -3.66
CA GLY A 59 -11.19 2.82 -4.55
C GLY A 59 -9.86 3.13 -5.21
N LEU A 60 -8.86 2.23 -5.18
CA LEU A 60 -7.58 2.43 -5.86
C LEU A 60 -7.77 2.93 -7.29
N ILE A 61 -7.19 4.08 -7.60
CA ILE A 61 -7.26 4.67 -8.94
C ILE A 61 -6.39 3.83 -9.89
N PRO A 62 -6.94 3.32 -11.01
CA PRO A 62 -6.18 2.57 -11.99
C PRO A 62 -4.97 3.35 -12.48
N ARG A 63 -3.82 2.67 -12.63
CA ARG A 63 -2.55 3.24 -13.11
C ARG A 63 -1.92 4.29 -12.20
N SER A 64 -2.46 4.54 -11.01
CA SER A 64 -1.74 5.28 -9.97
C SER A 64 -0.45 4.52 -9.59
N LEU A 65 0.48 5.25 -8.96
CA LEU A 65 1.76 4.73 -8.49
C LEU A 65 1.78 4.81 -6.95
N PRO A 66 1.27 3.78 -6.25
CA PRO A 66 1.33 3.73 -4.79
C PRO A 66 2.78 3.75 -4.30
N VAL A 67 2.97 4.08 -3.02
CA VAL A 67 4.28 4.07 -2.38
C VAL A 67 4.21 3.24 -1.10
N ILE A 68 5.16 2.31 -0.91
CA ILE A 68 5.32 1.60 0.36
C ILE A 68 6.42 2.28 1.15
N PHE A 69 6.16 2.56 2.42
CA PHE A 69 7.12 3.03 3.41
C PHE A 69 7.33 1.94 4.46
N PHE A 70 8.57 1.79 4.90
CA PHE A 70 8.91 0.92 6.03
C PHE A 70 10.25 1.32 6.63
N ARG A 71 10.51 0.90 7.85
CA ARG A 71 11.81 1.06 8.52
C ARG A 71 12.46 -0.29 8.75
N THR A 72 13.78 -0.35 8.66
CA THR A 72 14.55 -1.54 9.03
C THR A 72 15.64 -1.20 10.05
N ALA A 73 15.93 -2.14 10.95
CA ALA A 73 17.15 -2.17 11.75
C ALA A 73 17.72 -3.58 11.66
N HIS A 74 19.04 -3.75 11.66
CA HIS A 74 19.63 -5.06 11.41
C HIS A 74 20.91 -5.30 12.21
N THR A 75 21.24 -6.57 12.35
CA THR A 75 22.51 -7.07 12.89
C THR A 75 23.16 -7.98 11.85
N GLY A 76 24.49 -8.11 11.87
CA GLY A 76 25.22 -8.90 10.87
C GLY A 76 25.27 -8.25 9.49
N SER A 77 25.25 -9.06 8.43
CA SER A 77 25.23 -8.61 7.02
C SER A 77 24.09 -9.27 6.24
N PRO A 78 22.83 -9.11 6.66
CA PRO A 78 21.70 -9.78 6.04
C PRO A 78 21.38 -9.14 4.68
N GLN A 79 20.81 -9.96 3.81
CA GLN A 79 20.09 -9.48 2.63
C GLN A 79 18.60 -9.60 2.89
N PHE A 80 17.86 -8.53 2.63
CA PHE A 80 16.40 -8.54 2.73
C PHE A 80 15.72 -8.25 1.40
N GLY A 81 14.49 -8.75 1.26
CA GLY A 81 13.61 -8.50 0.14
C GLY A 81 12.22 -8.07 0.59
N VAL A 82 11.57 -7.26 -0.25
CA VAL A 82 10.16 -6.89 -0.11
C VAL A 82 9.44 -7.18 -1.42
N ARG A 83 8.32 -7.89 -1.36
CA ARG A 83 7.50 -8.26 -2.51
C ARG A 83 6.04 -7.98 -2.24
N LEU A 84 5.37 -7.31 -3.17
CA LEU A 84 3.91 -7.13 -3.15
C LEU A 84 3.31 -8.08 -4.19
N ASN A 85 2.43 -8.98 -3.74
CA ASN A 85 1.91 -10.07 -4.55
C ASN A 85 3.07 -10.88 -5.16
N THR A 86 3.16 -10.92 -6.49
CA THR A 86 4.27 -11.53 -7.22
C THR A 86 5.33 -10.53 -7.66
N THR A 87 5.15 -9.23 -7.37
CA THR A 87 6.00 -8.15 -7.86
C THR A 87 7.10 -7.82 -6.84
N PRO A 88 8.39 -8.05 -7.16
CA PRO A 88 9.49 -7.65 -6.30
C PRO A 88 9.57 -6.12 -6.26
N LEU A 89 9.71 -5.57 -5.05
CA LEU A 89 9.86 -4.12 -4.84
C LEU A 89 11.30 -3.77 -4.45
N THR A 90 11.87 -4.53 -3.51
CA THR A 90 13.20 -4.25 -2.96
C THR A 90 13.99 -5.54 -2.83
N GLN A 91 15.30 -5.46 -3.07
CA GLN A 91 16.27 -6.46 -2.64
C GLN A 91 17.58 -5.75 -2.27
N GLN A 92 17.97 -5.81 -1.00
CA GLN A 92 19.08 -5.01 -0.47
C GLN A 92 19.95 -5.84 0.46
N THR A 93 21.27 -5.69 0.31
CA THR A 93 22.25 -6.18 1.27
C THR A 93 22.63 -5.02 2.17
N VAL A 94 22.45 -5.18 3.48
CA VAL A 94 22.72 -4.09 4.42
C VAL A 94 24.02 -4.37 5.15
N SER A 95 24.93 -3.40 5.11
CA SER A 95 26.27 -3.49 5.70
C SER A 95 26.51 -2.44 6.78
N GLN A 96 25.62 -1.46 6.92
CA GLN A 96 25.75 -0.37 7.90
C GLN A 96 24.70 -0.52 8.98
N ALA A 97 25.13 -0.81 10.21
CA ALA A 97 24.22 -0.95 11.34
C ALA A 97 23.40 0.33 11.61
N GLY A 98 22.17 0.14 12.07
CA GLY A 98 21.27 1.22 12.49
C GLY A 98 19.92 1.24 11.78
N PRO A 99 19.00 2.10 12.24
CA PRO A 99 17.68 2.24 11.65
C PRO A 99 17.77 2.95 10.29
N HIS A 100 17.15 2.37 9.27
CA HIS A 100 17.02 2.89 7.92
C HIS A 100 15.54 3.05 7.56
N ALA A 101 15.20 4.14 6.87
CA ALA A 101 13.88 4.35 6.33
C ALA A 101 13.90 4.10 4.81
N TRP A 102 12.89 3.39 4.33
CA TRP A 102 12.76 3.00 2.93
C TRP A 102 11.45 3.53 2.37
N HIS A 103 11.48 3.85 1.08
CA HIS A 103 10.28 4.13 0.30
C HIS A 103 10.44 3.50 -1.07
N GLU A 104 9.38 2.84 -1.55
CA GLU A 104 9.39 2.13 -2.82
C GLU A 104 8.17 2.51 -3.62
N ILE A 105 8.39 2.92 -4.87
CA ILE A 105 7.30 3.19 -5.82
C ILE A 105 6.78 1.83 -6.31
N VAL A 106 5.52 1.56 -6.02
CA VAL A 106 4.84 0.35 -6.47
C VAL A 106 4.49 0.50 -7.95
N PRO A 107 4.91 -0.46 -8.80
CA PRO A 107 4.54 -0.43 -10.22
C PRO A 107 3.03 -0.41 -10.42
N ALA A 108 2.58 0.33 -11.42
CA ALA A 108 1.17 0.41 -11.79
C ALA A 108 0.58 -1.01 -11.99
N GLY A 109 -0.53 -1.29 -11.31
CA GLY A 109 -1.23 -2.58 -11.37
C GLY A 109 -0.66 -3.68 -10.46
N ALA A 110 0.44 -3.44 -9.74
CA ALA A 110 0.94 -4.40 -8.75
C ALA A 110 0.09 -4.41 -7.47
N LEU A 111 -0.36 -3.23 -7.00
CA LEU A 111 -1.38 -3.12 -5.96
C LEU A 111 -2.77 -3.30 -6.59
N LYS A 112 -3.58 -4.16 -5.98
CA LYS A 112 -4.96 -4.45 -6.35
C LYS A 112 -5.94 -3.78 -5.37
N PRO A 113 -7.22 -3.63 -5.72
CA PRO A 113 -8.22 -3.12 -4.78
C PRO A 113 -8.42 -3.98 -3.52
N GLU A 114 -8.19 -5.29 -3.61
CA GLU A 114 -8.42 -6.28 -2.55
C GLU A 114 -7.43 -7.45 -2.68
N ASP A 115 -7.35 -8.29 -1.64
CA ASP A 115 -6.58 -9.54 -1.61
C ASP A 115 -5.10 -9.39 -1.97
N ASN A 116 -4.46 -8.32 -1.49
CA ASN A 116 -3.01 -8.17 -1.64
C ASN A 116 -2.25 -8.87 -0.53
N GLU A 117 -1.06 -9.37 -0.88
CA GLU A 117 -0.09 -9.91 0.06
C GLU A 117 1.21 -9.12 0.00
N LEU A 118 1.71 -8.65 1.14
CA LEU A 118 3.05 -8.10 1.26
C LEU A 118 3.96 -9.12 1.98
N THR A 119 5.03 -9.53 1.32
CA THR A 119 6.03 -10.45 1.86
C THR A 119 7.33 -9.72 2.15
N PHE A 120 7.88 -9.93 3.34
CA PHE A 120 9.24 -9.56 3.72
C PHE A 120 10.07 -10.83 3.85
N SER A 121 11.26 -10.87 3.29
CA SER A 121 12.17 -12.00 3.40
C SER A 121 13.55 -11.55 3.85
N VAL A 122 14.25 -12.42 4.58
CA VAL A 122 15.63 -12.21 5.02
C VAL A 122 16.43 -13.48 4.79
N GLN A 123 17.64 -13.31 4.26
CA GLN A 123 18.62 -14.37 4.07
C GLN A 123 20.02 -13.90 4.43
N GLY A 124 20.95 -14.84 4.57
CA GLY A 124 22.33 -14.56 4.95
C GLY A 124 22.53 -14.50 6.46
N GLU A 125 23.63 -13.89 6.87
CA GLU A 125 24.03 -13.82 8.28
C GLU A 125 23.42 -12.60 8.97
N GLY A 126 22.68 -12.84 10.05
CA GLY A 126 22.10 -11.79 10.89
C GLY A 126 20.58 -11.76 10.85
N ASN A 127 20.01 -10.64 11.25
CA ASN A 127 18.56 -10.44 11.27
C ASN A 127 18.18 -9.03 10.84
N VAL A 128 16.95 -8.87 10.39
CA VAL A 128 16.35 -7.58 10.07
C VAL A 128 15.05 -7.43 10.82
N THR A 129 14.93 -6.35 11.58
CA THR A 129 13.71 -5.88 12.21
C THR A 129 13.04 -4.87 11.29
N PHE A 130 11.84 -5.17 10.81
CA PHE A 130 11.02 -4.27 10.01
C PHE A 130 9.99 -3.59 10.91
N SER A 131 9.65 -2.33 10.63
CA SER A 131 8.65 -1.59 11.41
C SER A 131 7.94 -0.53 10.58
N ASP A 132 6.74 -0.13 11.05
CA ASP A 132 5.95 0.99 10.53
C ASP A 132 5.67 0.88 9.03
N VAL A 133 5.14 -0.27 8.63
CA VAL A 133 4.84 -0.54 7.23
C VAL A 133 3.54 0.16 6.85
N VAL A 134 3.65 1.06 5.86
CA VAL A 134 2.53 1.87 5.37
C VAL A 134 2.51 1.83 3.84
N ILE A 135 1.33 1.63 3.25
CA ILE A 135 1.11 1.76 1.81
C ILE A 135 0.28 3.02 1.59
N LEU A 136 0.84 4.01 0.91
CA LEU A 136 0.15 5.22 0.45
C LEU A 136 -0.34 5.02 -0.98
N TYR A 137 -1.60 5.32 -1.25
CA TYR A 137 -2.21 5.17 -2.57
C TYR A 137 -3.27 6.24 -2.85
N GLN A 138 -3.61 6.43 -4.11
CA GLN A 138 -4.67 7.37 -4.52
C GLN A 138 -5.99 6.64 -4.67
N SER A 139 -7.07 7.24 -4.17
CA SER A 139 -8.40 6.64 -4.15
C SER A 139 -9.46 7.57 -4.73
N ASN A 140 -10.40 6.98 -5.46
CA ASN A 140 -11.63 7.65 -5.93
C ASN A 140 -12.81 7.49 -4.97
N GLN A 141 -12.56 7.05 -3.74
CA GLN A 141 -13.57 6.96 -2.70
C GLN A 141 -13.26 7.95 -1.58
N LEU A 142 -14.31 8.64 -1.10
CA LEU A 142 -14.20 9.54 0.04
C LEU A 142 -14.34 8.80 1.38
N THR A 143 -15.08 7.69 1.41
CA THR A 143 -15.32 6.90 2.62
C THR A 143 -14.86 5.45 2.47
N VAL A 144 -14.56 4.78 3.58
CA VAL A 144 -14.20 3.34 3.63
C VAL A 144 -15.26 2.63 4.46
N ARG A 145 -15.73 1.47 4.00
CA ARG A 145 -16.62 0.61 4.80
C ARG A 145 -15.75 -0.30 5.67
N ARG A 146 -16.04 -0.35 6.96
CA ARG A 146 -15.44 -1.32 7.88
C ARG A 146 -16.54 -2.23 8.41
N PRO A 147 -16.29 -3.55 8.54
CA PRO A 147 -17.22 -4.42 9.24
C PRO A 147 -17.42 -3.91 10.67
N LEU A 148 -18.65 -4.03 11.17
CA LEU A 148 -18.92 -3.78 12.58
C LEU A 148 -18.16 -4.84 13.41
N PRO A 149 -17.61 -4.48 14.57
CA PRO A 149 -17.09 -5.48 15.50
C PRO A 149 -18.21 -6.48 15.84
N ASP A 150 -17.88 -7.78 15.97
CA ASP A 150 -18.81 -8.88 16.29
C ASP A 150 -19.48 -8.78 17.69
N GLN A 151 -19.69 -7.58 18.24
CA GLN A 151 -20.30 -7.36 19.55
C GLN A 151 -21.39 -6.28 19.51
N VAL A 152 -22.48 -6.47 18.75
CA VAL A 152 -23.77 -5.82 19.09
C VAL A 152 -24.95 -6.65 18.54
N LEU A 153 -25.04 -7.94 18.84
CA LEU A 153 -26.29 -8.70 18.69
C LEU A 153 -26.36 -9.80 19.75
N ASP A 154 -26.39 -9.41 21.03
CA ASP A 154 -26.93 -10.28 22.07
C ASP A 154 -28.09 -9.52 22.74
N PRO A 155 -29.33 -9.71 22.27
CA PRO A 155 -30.50 -9.25 23.00
C PRO A 155 -30.78 -10.29 24.09
N GLY A 156 -30.08 -10.15 25.23
CA GLY A 156 -30.50 -10.77 26.48
C GLY A 156 -31.81 -10.20 26.99
#